data_AF-B0FUR9-F1
#
_entry.id   AF-B0FUR9-F1
#
_cell.length_a   1.000
_cell.length_b   1.000
_cell.length_c   1.000
_cell.angle_alpha   90.00
_cell.angle_beta   90.00
_cell.angle_gamma   90.00
#
_symmetry.space_group_name_H-M   'P 1'
#
loop_
_entity.id
_entity.type
_entity.pdbx_description
1 polymer ?
#
loop_
_entity_poly.entity_id
_entity_poly.type
_entity_poly.pdbx_seq_one_letter_code
_entity_poly.pdbx_strand_id
1 'polypeptide(L)'
;SHYDQVLDTTAMLGAVPPRYGFTSGEIGLDVYFSMARGNASVPAMEMTKWFDTNYHYIVPELGPEVKFSYASHKAVNEYKEAKALGVETVPVLVGPVSYLLLSKLAKGVDKSFDLLSLLPKILPVYKEVIAELKAAGASWIQLDEPLFVMDLEGHKLQAFSGAYAELESTL
;
A
#
# COMPACT_ATOMS: atom_id res chain seq x y z
N SER A 1 -12.32 1.38 -4.81
CA SER A 1 -11.30 0.62 -5.56
C SER A 1 -11.88 0.13 -6.88
N HIS A 2 -11.06 0.01 -7.92
CA HIS A 2 -11.48 -0.63 -9.18
C HIS A 2 -11.24 -2.15 -9.20
N TYR A 3 -10.47 -2.68 -8.24
CA TYR A 3 -10.23 -4.12 -8.15
C TYR A 3 -10.00 -4.58 -6.70
N ASP A 4 -8.99 -4.02 -6.03
CA ASP A 4 -8.60 -4.40 -4.68
C ASP A 4 -7.93 -3.27 -3.90
N GLN A 5 -8.21 -3.14 -2.61
CA GLN A 5 -7.65 -2.09 -1.75
C GLN A 5 -6.16 -2.28 -1.46
N VAL A 6 -5.66 -3.52 -1.39
CA VAL A 6 -4.21 -3.75 -1.19
C VAL A 6 -3.46 -3.42 -2.47
N LEU A 7 -4.03 -3.74 -3.63
CA LEU A 7 -3.53 -3.28 -4.94
C LEU A 7 -3.53 -1.75 -5.06
N ASP A 8 -4.55 -1.06 -4.53
CA ASP A 8 -4.56 0.41 -4.48
C ASP A 8 -3.35 0.94 -3.68
N THR A 9 -3.00 0.31 -2.55
CA THR A 9 -1.81 0.67 -1.76
C THR A 9 -0.51 0.31 -2.49
N THR A 10 -0.46 -0.83 -3.21
CA THR A 10 0.69 -1.17 -4.08
C THR A 10 0.90 -0.11 -5.16
N ALA A 11 -0.17 0.40 -5.77
CA ALA A 11 -0.10 1.50 -6.73
C ALA A 11 0.32 2.82 -6.06
N MET A 12 -0.23 3.16 -4.89
CA MET A 12 0.17 4.33 -4.10
C MET A 12 1.69 4.34 -3.85
N LEU A 13 2.26 3.19 -3.49
CA LEU A 13 3.68 3.01 -3.20
C LEU A 13 4.56 2.79 -4.45
N GLY A 14 3.99 2.75 -5.64
CA GLY A 14 4.73 2.47 -6.88
C GLY A 14 5.39 1.10 -6.92
N ALA A 15 4.90 0.15 -6.12
CA ALA A 15 5.51 -1.17 -5.91
C ALA A 15 5.13 -2.18 -7.01
N VAL A 16 5.26 -1.77 -8.27
CA VAL A 16 4.87 -2.56 -9.44
C VAL A 16 5.96 -3.60 -9.76
N PRO A 17 5.62 -4.90 -9.88
CA PRO A 17 6.60 -5.92 -10.24
C PRO A 17 7.28 -5.64 -11.59
N PRO A 18 8.61 -5.89 -11.74
CA PRO A 18 9.38 -5.53 -12.93
C PRO A 18 8.82 -6.06 -14.26
N ARG A 19 8.14 -7.21 -14.22
CA ARG A 19 7.54 -7.86 -15.39
C ARG A 19 6.47 -7.02 -16.10
N TYR A 20 5.92 -5.99 -15.44
CA TYR A 20 4.94 -5.08 -16.04
C TYR A 20 5.58 -3.87 -16.73
N GLY A 21 6.91 -3.72 -16.68
CA GLY A 21 7.64 -2.68 -17.42
C GLY A 21 7.36 -1.24 -16.95
N PHE A 22 6.78 -1.06 -15.76
CA PHE A 22 6.58 0.26 -15.16
C PHE A 22 7.91 0.86 -14.70
N THR A 23 8.18 2.11 -15.07
CA THR A 23 9.45 2.79 -14.75
C THR A 23 9.30 3.89 -13.71
N SER A 24 8.27 4.72 -13.83
CA SER A 24 8.00 5.88 -12.97
C SER A 24 6.70 6.59 -13.39
N GLY A 25 6.23 7.53 -12.56
CA GLY A 25 5.10 8.41 -12.84
C GLY A 25 3.78 7.94 -12.24
N GLU A 26 2.68 8.58 -12.63
CA GLU A 26 1.34 8.21 -12.17
C GLU A 26 0.89 6.88 -12.79
N ILE A 27 0.49 5.93 -11.96
CA ILE A 27 -0.03 4.64 -12.38
C ILE A 27 -1.45 4.82 -12.91
N GLY A 28 -1.59 4.66 -14.23
CA GLY A 28 -2.88 4.58 -14.90
C GLY A 28 -3.54 3.19 -14.84
N LEU A 29 -4.75 3.11 -15.39
CA LEU A 29 -5.56 1.88 -15.40
C LEU A 29 -4.88 0.70 -16.10
N ASP A 30 -4.05 0.93 -17.12
CA ASP A 30 -3.38 -0.14 -17.86
C ASP A 30 -2.42 -0.95 -16.97
N VAL A 31 -1.54 -0.25 -16.25
CA VAL A 31 -0.59 -0.89 -15.31
C VAL A 31 -1.36 -1.51 -14.14
N TYR A 32 -2.34 -0.78 -13.60
CA TYR A 32 -3.17 -1.25 -12.49
C TYR A 32 -3.88 -2.57 -12.81
N PHE A 33 -4.60 -2.64 -13.94
CA PHE A 33 -5.28 -3.87 -14.34
C PHE A 33 -4.31 -4.95 -14.83
N SER A 34 -3.16 -4.58 -15.40
CA SER A 34 -2.13 -5.57 -15.73
C SER A 34 -1.61 -6.28 -14.48
N MET A 35 -1.46 -5.58 -13.35
CA MET A 35 -1.17 -6.23 -12.06
C MET A 35 -2.33 -7.11 -11.59
N ALA A 36 -3.56 -6.59 -11.62
CA ALA A 36 -4.74 -7.26 -11.08
C ALA A 36 -5.11 -8.58 -11.80
N ARG A 37 -5.04 -8.58 -13.14
CA ARG A 37 -5.56 -9.68 -13.98
C ARG A 37 -4.64 -10.09 -15.13
N GLY A 38 -3.42 -9.55 -15.18
CA GLY A 38 -2.48 -9.86 -16.25
C GLY A 38 -2.89 -9.25 -17.60
N ASN A 39 -2.14 -9.64 -18.62
CA ASN A 39 -2.42 -9.31 -20.02
C ASN A 39 -2.01 -10.50 -20.92
N ALA A 40 -2.04 -10.31 -22.24
CA ALA A 40 -1.74 -11.38 -23.21
C ALA A 40 -0.33 -11.99 -23.09
N SER A 41 0.61 -11.28 -22.44
CA SER A 41 2.03 -11.64 -22.37
C SER A 41 2.59 -11.78 -20.95
N VAL A 42 1.92 -11.20 -19.95
CA VAL A 42 2.39 -11.16 -18.56
C VAL A 42 1.29 -11.66 -17.61
N PRO A 43 1.58 -12.61 -16.71
CA PRO A 43 0.59 -13.10 -15.75
C PRO A 43 0.21 -12.02 -14.73
N ALA A 44 -0.96 -12.18 -14.12
CA ALA A 44 -1.41 -11.38 -12.97
C ALA A 44 -0.50 -11.58 -11.75
N MET A 45 -0.64 -10.69 -10.77
CA MET A 45 -0.17 -10.93 -9.40
C MET A 45 -1.04 -12.00 -8.74
N GLU A 46 -0.50 -12.64 -7.71
CA GLU A 46 -1.27 -13.63 -6.94
C GLU A 46 -2.42 -12.96 -6.18
N MET A 47 -3.57 -13.63 -6.14
CA MET A 47 -4.64 -13.28 -5.22
C MET A 47 -4.76 -14.33 -4.11
N THR A 48 -5.06 -13.90 -2.89
CA THR A 48 -5.31 -14.81 -1.76
C THR A 48 -6.42 -14.28 -0.87
N LYS A 49 -6.90 -15.13 0.04
CA LYS A 49 -8.02 -14.81 0.93
C LYS A 49 -7.68 -13.65 1.87
N TRP A 50 -8.58 -12.69 1.99
CA TRP A 50 -8.48 -11.61 2.97
C TRP A 50 -8.98 -12.13 4.32
N PHE A 51 -8.03 -12.56 5.15
CA PHE A 51 -8.29 -13.17 6.46
C PHE A 51 -9.30 -14.31 6.39
N ASP A 52 -10.26 -14.35 7.31
CA ASP A 52 -11.32 -15.35 7.37
C ASP A 52 -12.56 -15.00 6.54
N THR A 53 -12.57 -13.83 5.90
CA THR A 53 -13.67 -13.35 5.04
C THR A 53 -13.72 -14.04 3.68
N ASN A 54 -14.82 -13.95 2.93
CA ASN A 54 -14.88 -14.45 1.55
C ASN A 54 -14.23 -13.53 0.51
N TYR A 55 -13.66 -12.40 0.93
CA TYR A 55 -12.96 -11.46 0.05
C TYR A 55 -11.55 -11.98 -0.28
N HIS A 56 -11.01 -11.58 -1.42
CA HIS A 56 -9.65 -11.91 -1.86
C HIS A 56 -8.92 -10.62 -2.24
N TYR A 57 -7.65 -10.51 -1.86
CA TYR A 57 -6.81 -9.35 -2.17
C TYR A 57 -5.64 -9.76 -3.07
N ILE A 58 -5.00 -8.78 -3.71
CA ILE A 58 -3.80 -8.98 -4.53
C ILE A 58 -2.56 -8.86 -3.65
N VAL A 59 -1.77 -9.93 -3.59
CA VAL A 59 -0.59 -10.03 -2.71
C VAL A 59 0.56 -9.19 -3.27
N PRO A 60 1.06 -8.17 -2.57
CA PRO A 60 2.22 -7.42 -3.03
C PRO A 60 3.48 -8.29 -3.11
N GLU A 61 4.29 -8.08 -4.14
CA GLU A 61 5.53 -8.82 -4.37
C GLU A 61 6.74 -7.92 -4.13
N LEU A 62 7.38 -8.08 -2.98
CA LEU A 62 8.37 -7.12 -2.50
C LEU A 62 9.76 -7.74 -2.35
N GLY A 63 10.77 -6.87 -2.38
CA GLY A 63 12.17 -7.23 -2.21
C GLY A 63 13.05 -6.00 -2.02
N PRO A 64 14.36 -6.18 -1.77
CA PRO A 64 15.27 -5.06 -1.50
C PRO A 64 15.40 -4.10 -2.69
N GLU A 65 15.20 -4.58 -3.92
CA GLU A 65 15.36 -3.81 -5.17
C GLU A 65 14.13 -2.97 -5.55
N VAL A 66 13.00 -3.10 -4.84
CA VAL A 66 11.81 -2.29 -5.12
C VAL A 66 12.11 -0.82 -4.84
N LYS A 67 11.83 0.03 -5.83
CA LYS A 67 11.93 1.48 -5.73
C LYS A 67 10.55 2.05 -5.46
N PHE A 68 10.28 2.31 -4.19
CA PHE A 68 9.03 2.93 -3.79
C PHE A 68 8.99 4.40 -4.23
N SER A 69 7.82 4.84 -4.64
CA SER A 69 7.54 6.23 -5.03
C SER A 69 6.06 6.51 -4.88
N TYR A 70 5.68 7.76 -4.63
CA TYR A 70 4.28 8.14 -4.60
C TYR A 70 3.73 8.17 -6.03
N ALA A 71 3.12 7.05 -6.45
CA ALA A 71 2.79 6.79 -7.85
C ALA A 71 1.28 6.66 -8.12
N SER A 72 0.43 6.90 -7.13
CA SER A 72 -1.02 6.97 -7.30
C SER A 72 -1.64 7.93 -6.30
N HIS A 73 -2.26 9.00 -6.80
CA HIS A 73 -2.87 10.06 -6.00
C HIS A 73 -4.36 9.78 -5.69
N LYS A 74 -4.79 8.51 -5.82
CA LYS A 74 -6.19 8.10 -5.65
C LYS A 74 -6.82 8.66 -4.37
N ALA A 75 -6.14 8.53 -3.23
CA ALA A 75 -6.69 8.93 -1.93
C ALA A 75 -6.98 10.44 -1.85
N VAL A 76 -6.02 11.29 -2.24
CA VAL A 76 -6.21 12.75 -2.22
C VAL A 76 -7.21 13.20 -3.29
N ASN A 77 -7.25 12.54 -4.44
CA ASN A 77 -8.21 12.83 -5.51
C ASN A 77 -9.64 12.53 -5.07
N GLU A 78 -9.90 11.36 -4.46
CA GLU A 78 -11.21 10.99 -3.93
C GLU A 78 -11.64 11.92 -2.79
N TYR A 79 -10.73 12.29 -1.88
CA TYR A 79 -11.03 13.25 -0.82
C TYR A 79 -11.43 14.62 -1.39
N LYS A 80 -10.67 15.16 -2.36
CA LYS A 80 -10.98 16.44 -3.02
C LYS A 80 -12.30 16.38 -3.79
N GLU A 81 -12.60 15.26 -4.44
CA GLU A 81 -13.86 15.03 -5.15
C GLU A 81 -15.06 15.11 -4.20
N ALA A 82 -15.04 14.35 -3.11
CA ALA A 82 -16.12 14.39 -2.12
C ALA A 82 -16.28 15.78 -1.48
N LYS A 83 -15.15 16.44 -1.19
CA LYS A 83 -15.14 17.80 -0.64
C LYS A 83 -15.76 18.82 -1.58
N ALA A 84 -15.52 18.72 -2.89
CA ALA A 84 -16.15 19.59 -3.88
C ALA A 84 -17.68 19.44 -3.93
N LEU A 85 -18.20 18.28 -3.49
CA LEU A 85 -19.63 18.03 -3.33
C LEU A 85 -20.18 18.46 -1.95
N GLY A 86 -19.34 19.06 -1.10
CA GLY A 86 -19.70 19.49 0.25
C GLY A 86 -19.75 18.36 1.28
N VAL A 87 -19.17 17.19 0.98
CA VAL A 87 -19.13 16.03 1.88
C VAL A 87 -17.72 15.88 2.46
N GLU A 88 -17.60 16.06 3.78
CA GLU A 88 -16.35 15.76 4.49
C GLU A 88 -16.21 14.25 4.65
N THR A 89 -15.04 13.71 4.28
CA THR A 89 -14.76 12.27 4.33
C THR A 89 -13.52 11.98 5.18
N VAL A 90 -13.39 10.74 5.63
CA VAL A 90 -12.18 10.24 6.30
C VAL A 90 -11.44 9.36 5.29
N PRO A 91 -10.28 9.79 4.75
CA PRO A 91 -9.47 8.96 3.88
C PRO A 91 -9.03 7.69 4.62
N VAL A 92 -9.14 6.55 3.94
CA VAL A 92 -8.75 5.24 4.47
C VAL A 92 -7.56 4.71 3.69
N LEU A 93 -6.49 4.34 4.39
CA LEU A 93 -5.32 3.69 3.81
C LEU A 93 -5.05 2.37 4.54
N VAL A 94 -4.59 1.34 3.83
CA VAL A 94 -4.00 0.17 4.48
C VAL A 94 -2.72 0.63 5.18
N GLY A 95 -2.61 0.31 6.47
CA GLY A 95 -1.48 0.73 7.31
C GLY A 95 -0.14 0.15 6.83
N PRO A 96 0.97 0.88 7.03
CA PRO A 96 2.27 0.51 6.48
C PRO A 96 2.78 -0.84 7.00
N VAL A 97 2.48 -1.21 8.25
CA VAL A 97 2.98 -2.47 8.83
C VAL A 97 2.16 -3.65 8.31
N SER A 98 0.83 -3.55 8.34
CA SER A 98 -0.06 -4.56 7.76
C SER A 98 0.21 -4.77 6.29
N TYR A 99 0.43 -3.70 5.51
CA TYR A 99 0.78 -3.82 4.10
C TYR A 99 2.00 -4.74 3.89
N LEU A 100 3.09 -4.53 4.65
CA LEU A 100 4.29 -5.37 4.54
C LEU A 100 4.08 -6.79 5.05
N LEU A 101 3.29 -6.97 6.11
CA LEU A 101 2.95 -8.29 6.65
C LEU A 101 1.99 -9.09 5.75
N LEU A 102 1.18 -8.41 4.94
CA LEU A 102 0.33 -8.98 3.88
C LEU A 102 1.11 -9.27 2.59
N SER A 103 2.34 -8.79 2.48
CA SER A 103 3.16 -8.96 1.29
C SER A 103 3.89 -10.31 1.28
N LYS A 104 4.41 -10.68 0.11
CA LYS A 104 5.33 -11.82 -0.03
C LYS A 104 6.63 -11.41 -0.69
N LEU A 105 7.66 -12.23 -0.50
CA LEU A 105 8.91 -12.08 -1.21
C LEU A 105 8.69 -12.28 -2.72
N ALA A 106 9.16 -11.32 -3.52
CA ALA A 106 9.23 -11.45 -4.95
C ALA A 106 10.15 -12.62 -5.35
N LYS A 107 9.94 -13.16 -6.55
CA LYS A 107 10.74 -14.29 -7.06
C LYS A 107 12.22 -13.91 -7.12
N GLY A 108 13.08 -14.74 -6.53
CA GLY A 108 14.53 -14.55 -6.52
C GLY A 108 15.08 -13.78 -5.32
N VAL A 109 14.22 -13.25 -4.44
CA VAL A 109 14.64 -12.67 -3.17
C VAL A 109 15.00 -13.78 -2.18
N ASP A 110 16.07 -13.57 -1.41
CA ASP A 110 16.52 -14.51 -0.39
C ASP A 110 15.41 -14.76 0.66
N LYS A 111 15.20 -16.02 1.04
CA LYS A 111 14.14 -16.41 1.99
C LYS A 111 14.34 -15.84 3.40
N SER A 112 15.56 -15.43 3.74
CA SER A 112 15.90 -14.78 5.00
C SER A 112 15.62 -13.28 5.00
N PHE A 113 15.23 -12.70 3.85
CA PHE A 113 14.88 -11.28 3.78
C PHE A 113 13.62 -10.99 4.60
N ASP A 114 13.73 -10.05 5.53
CA ASP A 114 12.61 -9.58 6.32
C ASP A 114 11.87 -8.44 5.59
N LEU A 115 10.61 -8.64 5.26
CA LEU A 115 9.76 -7.63 4.62
C LEU A 115 9.58 -6.38 5.49
N LEU A 116 9.60 -6.50 6.82
CA LEU A 116 9.49 -5.34 7.72
C LEU A 116 10.71 -4.41 7.61
N SER A 117 11.85 -4.90 7.11
CA SER A 117 13.01 -4.06 6.80
C SER A 117 12.75 -3.01 5.72
N LEU A 118 11.63 -3.12 4.98
CA LEU A 118 11.20 -2.14 3.98
C LEU A 118 10.44 -0.96 4.60
N LEU A 119 10.09 -0.97 5.89
CA LEU A 119 9.40 0.14 6.56
C LEU A 119 10.06 1.51 6.29
N PRO A 120 11.39 1.68 6.48
CA PRO A 120 12.05 2.96 6.22
C PRO A 120 11.93 3.45 4.76
N LYS A 121 11.62 2.56 3.81
CA LYS A 121 11.46 2.91 2.40
C LYS A 121 10.02 3.30 2.03
N ILE A 122 9.01 2.76 2.72
CA ILE A 122 7.60 3.08 2.43
C ILE A 122 7.08 4.25 3.27
N LEU A 123 7.58 4.43 4.51
CA LEU A 123 7.12 5.50 5.40
C LEU A 123 7.27 6.90 4.80
N PRO A 124 8.32 7.25 4.04
CA PRO A 124 8.39 8.54 3.34
C PRO A 124 7.20 8.78 2.40
N VAL A 125 6.76 7.74 1.66
CA VAL A 125 5.61 7.85 0.75
C VAL A 125 4.31 8.04 1.55
N TYR A 126 4.13 7.31 2.66
CA TYR A 126 2.99 7.55 3.55
C TYR A 126 2.98 8.98 4.10
N LYS A 127 4.15 9.54 4.46
CA LYS A 127 4.26 10.94 4.91
C LYS A 127 3.84 11.93 3.83
N GLU A 128 4.26 11.71 2.58
CA GLU A 128 3.85 12.52 1.43
C GLU A 128 2.32 12.49 1.24
N VAL A 129 1.71 11.29 1.25
CA VAL A 129 0.26 11.12 1.11
C VAL A 129 -0.50 11.84 2.23
N ILE A 130 -0.08 11.66 3.49
CA ILE A 130 -0.72 12.28 4.65
C ILE A 130 -0.60 13.81 4.59
N ALA A 131 0.58 14.33 4.21
CA ALA A 131 0.79 15.76 4.04
C ALA A 131 -0.13 16.36 2.97
N GLU A 132 -0.33 15.66 1.85
CA GLU A 132 -1.26 16.11 0.81
C GLU A 132 -2.73 16.06 1.25
N LEU A 133 -3.13 15.02 1.99
CA LEU A 133 -4.47 14.92 2.56
C LEU A 133 -4.74 16.07 3.54
N LYS A 134 -3.78 16.39 4.42
CA LYS A 134 -3.83 17.55 5.31
C LYS A 134 -3.94 18.86 4.52
N ALA A 135 -3.12 19.03 3.48
CA ALA A 135 -3.16 20.22 2.62
C ALA A 135 -4.49 20.36 1.86
N ALA A 136 -5.13 19.25 1.50
CA ALA A 136 -6.49 19.25 0.94
C ALA A 136 -7.56 19.59 2.00
N GLY A 137 -7.20 19.53 3.28
CA GLY A 137 -8.00 19.91 4.44
C GLY A 137 -8.65 18.75 5.17
N ALA A 138 -8.18 17.51 4.97
CA ALA A 138 -8.62 16.36 5.75
C ALA A 138 -8.19 16.55 7.21
N SER A 139 -9.15 16.43 8.12
CA SER A 139 -8.93 16.58 9.57
C SER A 139 -8.79 15.24 10.30
N TRP A 140 -9.19 14.15 9.64
CA TRP A 140 -9.10 12.78 10.13
C TRP A 140 -8.51 11.90 9.05
N ILE A 141 -7.84 10.83 9.46
CA ILE A 141 -7.37 9.76 8.60
C ILE A 141 -7.58 8.43 9.31
N GLN A 142 -7.88 7.38 8.55
CA GLN A 142 -7.97 6.02 9.03
C GLN A 142 -6.82 5.21 8.42
N LEU A 143 -6.03 4.56 9.29
CA LEU A 143 -4.99 3.60 8.91
C LEU A 143 -5.43 2.21 9.35
N ASP A 144 -5.75 1.35 8.39
CA ASP A 144 -6.20 -0.01 8.64
C ASP A 144 -4.99 -0.90 8.95
N GLU A 145 -4.83 -1.27 10.22
CA GLU A 145 -3.81 -2.21 10.69
C GLU A 145 -4.41 -3.56 11.14
N PRO A 146 -5.12 -4.30 10.25
CA PRO A 146 -5.85 -5.50 10.65
C PRO A 146 -4.93 -6.67 11.03
N LEU A 147 -3.64 -6.68 10.64
CA LEU A 147 -2.71 -7.72 11.10
C LEU A 147 -2.50 -7.68 12.62
N PHE A 148 -2.84 -6.57 13.28
CA PHE A 148 -2.70 -6.43 14.72
C PHE A 148 -3.61 -7.38 15.53
N VAL A 149 -4.64 -7.97 14.91
CA VAL A 149 -5.52 -8.96 15.55
C VAL A 149 -4.98 -10.40 15.45
N MET A 150 -3.87 -10.60 14.73
CA MET A 150 -3.25 -11.91 14.54
C MET A 150 -2.27 -12.22 15.69
N ASP A 151 -1.89 -13.50 15.81
CA ASP A 151 -0.79 -13.90 16.69
C ASP A 151 0.55 -13.42 16.12
N LEU A 152 1.06 -12.32 16.68
CA LEU A 152 2.30 -11.67 16.25
C LEU A 152 3.40 -11.83 17.29
N GLU A 153 4.60 -12.17 16.82
CA GLU A 153 5.80 -12.16 17.65
C GLU A 153 6.18 -10.73 18.07
N GLY A 154 6.89 -10.60 19.19
CA GLY A 154 7.23 -9.29 19.77
C GLY A 154 7.95 -8.33 18.82
N HIS A 155 8.83 -8.85 17.94
CA HIS A 155 9.53 -8.02 16.96
C HIS A 155 8.57 -7.41 15.91
N LYS A 156 7.49 -8.12 15.54
CA LYS A 156 6.47 -7.61 14.63
C LYS A 156 5.60 -6.56 15.31
N LEU A 157 5.22 -6.78 16.58
CA LEU A 157 4.51 -5.77 17.39
C LEU A 157 5.34 -4.49 17.55
N GLN A 158 6.65 -4.63 17.77
CA GLN A 158 7.56 -3.48 17.87
C GLN A 158 7.63 -2.66 16.57
N ALA A 159 7.42 -3.30 15.42
CA ALA A 159 7.39 -2.60 14.13
C ALA A 159 6.22 -1.60 14.03
N PHE A 160 5.05 -1.90 14.63
CA PHE A 160 3.94 -0.95 14.74
C PHE A 160 4.35 0.28 15.54
N SER A 161 4.88 0.07 16.75
CA SER A 161 5.35 1.18 17.59
C SER A 161 6.38 2.06 16.87
N GLY A 162 7.35 1.44 16.19
CA GLY A 162 8.36 2.17 15.43
C GLY A 162 7.79 2.95 14.25
N ALA A 163 6.90 2.34 13.46
CA ALA A 163 6.28 2.99 12.32
C ALA A 163 5.42 4.20 12.73
N TYR A 164 4.61 4.06 13.77
CA TYR A 164 3.73 5.14 14.22
C TYR A 164 4.47 6.25 14.98
N ALA A 165 5.56 5.94 15.68
CA ALA A 165 6.46 6.97 16.23
C ALA A 165 7.09 7.80 15.10
N GLU A 166 7.52 7.15 14.02
CA GLU A 166 8.10 7.84 12.85
C GLU A 166 7.06 8.70 12.10
N LEU A 167 5.78 8.30 12.10
CA LEU A 167 4.67 9.05 11.50
C LEU A 167 4.07 10.13 12.41
N GLU A 168 4.36 10.13 13.71
CA GLU A 168 3.73 11.01 14.71
C GLU A 168 3.75 12.49 14.30
N SER A 169 4.90 12.99 13.85
CA SER A 169 5.05 14.40 13.42
C SER A 169 4.23 14.76 12.17
N THR A 170 3.79 13.76 11.41
CA THR A 170 3.03 13.94 10.16
C THR A 170 1.54 13.66 10.33
N LEU A 171 1.13 12.86 11.31
CA LEU A 171 -0.27 12.65 11.73
C LEU A 171 -0.83 13.88 12.45
#